data_AF-A0A353V5U4-F1
#
_entry.id   AF-A0A353V5U4-F1
#
_cell.length_a   1.000
_cell.length_b   1.000
_cell.length_c   1.000
_cell.angle_alpha   90.00
_cell.angle_beta   90.00
_cell.angle_gamma   90.00
#
_symmetry.space_group_name_H-M   'P 1'
#
loop_
_entity.id
_entity.type
_entity.pdbx_description
1 polymer ?
#
loop_
_entity_poly.entity_id
_entity_poly.type
_entity_poly.pdbx_seq_one_letter_code
_entity_poly.pdbx_strand_id
1 'polypeptide(L)'
;MSRVLRRGWTSAEGWRDTRLGMWAWLLQRAAAVALLVVIALHLANPFRRTVQATLLGLALLHALLGVRSLLLDVGLPLRWHRALFVLALGLGAALFVLVWAWRWY
;
A
#
# COMPACT_ATOMS: atom_id res chain seq x y z
N MET A 1 -16.61 -36.29 5.96
CA MET A 1 -16.29 -35.57 4.70
C MET A 1 -16.00 -34.11 5.01
N SER A 2 -14.72 -33.70 5.01
CA SER A 2 -14.33 -32.29 5.16
C SER A 2 -14.68 -31.53 3.89
N ARG A 3 -15.55 -30.52 3.99
CA ARG A 3 -15.92 -29.65 2.86
C ARG A 3 -14.67 -28.84 2.46
N VAL A 4 -14.03 -29.20 1.36
CA VAL A 4 -12.89 -28.44 0.79
C VAL A 4 -13.46 -27.11 0.27
N LEU A 5 -13.28 -26.04 1.03
CA LEU A 5 -13.62 -24.69 0.59
C LEU A 5 -12.65 -24.29 -0.52
N ARG A 6 -13.05 -24.48 -1.78
CA ARG A 6 -12.34 -23.89 -2.92
C ARG A 6 -12.55 -22.39 -2.85
N ARG A 7 -11.52 -21.65 -2.40
CA ARG A 7 -11.53 -20.19 -2.39
C ARG A 7 -11.58 -19.70 -3.84
N GLY A 8 -12.78 -19.41 -4.34
CA GLY A 8 -12.95 -18.80 -5.65
C GLY A 8 -12.46 -17.36 -5.60
N TRP A 9 -11.50 -17.01 -6.45
CA TRP A 9 -10.98 -15.64 -6.57
C TRP A 9 -11.99 -14.70 -7.25
N THR A 10 -13.08 -15.26 -7.77
CA THR A 10 -14.15 -14.57 -8.49
C THR A 10 -15.42 -14.34 -7.67
N SER A 11 -15.55 -14.89 -6.46
CA SER A 11 -16.75 -14.70 -5.62
C SER A 11 -16.58 -13.58 -4.61
N ALA A 12 -17.62 -12.77 -4.42
CA ALA A 12 -17.63 -11.69 -3.43
C ALA A 12 -17.37 -12.20 -2.00
N GLU A 13 -17.83 -13.42 -1.67
CA GLU A 13 -17.51 -14.06 -0.38
C GLU A 13 -16.01 -14.33 -0.21
N GLY A 14 -15.29 -14.74 -1.28
CA GLY A 14 -13.86 -15.01 -1.23
C GLY A 14 -13.00 -13.76 -0.95
N TRP A 15 -13.49 -12.59 -1.39
CA TRP A 15 -12.91 -11.27 -1.13
C TRP A 15 -13.27 -10.70 0.25
N ARG A 16 -14.47 -10.99 0.78
CA ARG A 16 -14.86 -10.59 2.14
C ARG A 16 -13.95 -11.21 3.22
N ASP A 17 -13.46 -12.42 3.00
CA ASP A 17 -12.52 -13.09 3.92
C ASP A 17 -11.04 -12.79 3.62
N THR A 18 -10.74 -11.70 2.91
CA THR A 18 -9.35 -11.28 2.65
C THR A 18 -8.68 -10.88 3.96
N ARG A 19 -7.74 -11.72 4.42
CA ARG A 19 -6.97 -11.46 5.64
C ARG A 19 -6.19 -10.15 5.48
N LEU A 20 -6.00 -9.40 6.58
CA LEU A 20 -5.22 -8.15 6.59
C LEU A 20 -3.85 -8.27 5.90
N GLY A 21 -3.16 -9.40 6.05
CA GLY A 21 -1.88 -9.64 5.36
C GLY A 21 -2.01 -9.67 3.83
N MET A 22 -3.12 -10.20 3.30
CA MET A 22 -3.42 -10.25 1.87
C MET A 22 -3.83 -8.87 1.33
N TRP A 23 -4.52 -8.04 2.14
CA TRP A 23 -4.77 -6.64 1.81
C TRP A 23 -3.48 -5.82 1.74
N ALA A 24 -2.60 -5.95 2.74
CA ALA A 24 -1.28 -5.32 2.72
C ALA A 24 -0.49 -5.73 1.47
N TRP A 25 -0.55 -7.03 1.15
CA TRP A 25 0.05 -7.57 -0.06
C TRP A 25 -0.52 -6.88 -1.30
N LEU A 26 -1.84 -6.87 -1.48
CA LEU A 26 -2.50 -6.39 -2.68
C LEU A 26 -2.30 -4.88 -2.89
N LEU A 27 -2.43 -4.08 -1.82
CA LEU A 27 -2.22 -2.63 -1.88
C LEU A 27 -0.81 -2.28 -2.34
N GLN A 28 0.21 -2.98 -1.83
CA GLN A 28 1.60 -2.75 -2.23
C GLN A 28 1.83 -3.09 -3.73
N ARG A 29 1.16 -4.13 -4.25
CA ARG A 29 1.26 -4.57 -5.66
C ARG A 29 0.57 -3.57 -6.57
N ALA A 30 -0.66 -3.19 -6.23
CA ALA A 30 -1.41 -2.18 -6.97
C ALA A 30 -0.66 -0.85 -6.98
N ALA A 31 -0.07 -0.44 -5.86
CA ALA A 31 0.73 0.77 -5.77
C ALA A 31 1.97 0.72 -6.68
N ALA A 32 2.68 -0.41 -6.70
CA ALA A 32 3.85 -0.59 -7.58
C ALA A 32 3.48 -0.46 -9.07
N VAL A 33 2.41 -1.12 -9.49
CA VAL A 33 1.93 -1.05 -10.89
C VAL A 33 1.46 0.36 -11.23
N ALA A 34 0.69 1.00 -10.35
CA ALA A 34 0.22 2.38 -10.56
C ALA A 34 1.38 3.39 -10.59
N LEU A 35 2.45 3.17 -9.81
CA LEU A 35 3.65 4.00 -9.84
C LEU A 35 4.30 4.03 -11.23
N LEU A 36 4.36 2.90 -11.95
CA LEU A 36 4.92 2.88 -13.30
C LEU A 36 4.21 3.88 -14.24
N VAL A 37 2.89 3.93 -14.16
CA VAL A 37 2.07 4.85 -14.95
C VAL A 37 2.27 6.30 -14.47
N VAL A 38 2.20 6.53 -13.16
CA VAL A 38 2.26 7.88 -12.60
C VAL A 38 3.64 8.51 -12.78
N ILE A 39 4.72 7.71 -12.72
CA ILE A 39 6.08 8.16 -13.03
C ILE A 39 6.16 8.62 -14.49
N ALA A 40 5.63 7.85 -15.45
CA ALA A 40 5.61 8.26 -16.86
C ALA A 40 4.84 9.58 -17.06
N LEU A 41 3.68 9.73 -16.39
CA LEU A 41 2.90 10.97 -16.41
C LEU A 41 3.66 12.15 -15.78
N HIS A 42 4.42 11.90 -14.71
CA HIS A 42 5.23 12.91 -14.04
C HIS A 42 6.38 13.38 -14.91
N LEU A 43 7.05 12.45 -15.62
CA LEU A 43 8.11 12.78 -16.58
C LEU A 43 7.57 13.60 -17.76
N ALA A 44 6.35 13.30 -18.22
CA ALA A 44 5.72 14.05 -19.32
C ALA A 44 5.30 15.48 -18.92
N ASN A 45 4.78 15.66 -17.70
CA ASN A 45 4.46 16.99 -17.18
C ASN A 45 4.57 17.02 -15.64
N PRO A 46 5.72 17.44 -15.10
CA PRO A 46 5.96 17.38 -13.66
C PRO A 46 5.14 18.40 -12.88
N PHE A 47 4.53 19.41 -13.52
CA PHE A 47 3.81 20.49 -12.84
C PHE A 47 2.34 20.16 -12.52
N ARG A 48 1.81 19.03 -13.01
CA ARG A 48 0.44 18.61 -12.69
C ARG A 48 0.33 18.22 -11.22
N ARG A 49 -0.31 19.07 -10.41
CA ARG A 49 -0.48 18.87 -8.96
C ARG A 49 -1.07 17.50 -8.61
N THR A 50 -2.09 17.05 -9.35
CA THR A 50 -2.69 15.72 -9.14
C THR A 50 -1.68 14.59 -9.37
N VAL A 51 -0.79 14.72 -10.36
CA VAL A 51 0.27 13.72 -10.61
C VAL A 51 1.28 13.72 -9.48
N GLN A 52 1.71 14.90 -9.00
CA GLN A 52 2.63 15.01 -7.85
C GLN A 52 2.04 14.40 -6.58
N ALA A 53 0.77 14.71 -6.28
CA ALA A 53 0.07 14.16 -5.12
C ALA A 53 -0.05 12.63 -5.22
N THR A 54 -0.53 12.12 -6.37
CA THR A 54 -0.64 10.67 -6.58
C THR A 54 0.71 9.99 -6.50
N LEU A 55 1.76 10.58 -7.07
CA LEU A 55 3.13 10.06 -7.00
C LEU A 55 3.60 9.95 -5.54
N LEU A 56 3.46 11.03 -4.75
CA LEU A 56 3.84 11.05 -3.34
C LEU A 56 3.06 9.99 -2.54
N GLY A 57 1.74 9.94 -2.70
CA GLY A 57 0.89 9.01 -1.96
C GLY A 57 1.20 7.55 -2.29
N LEU A 58 1.33 7.21 -3.58
CA LEU A 58 1.67 5.85 -4.01
C LEU A 58 3.08 5.44 -3.59
N ALA A 59 4.06 6.35 -3.68
CA ALA A 59 5.43 6.08 -3.25
C ALA A 59 5.50 5.79 -1.75
N LEU A 60 4.85 6.61 -0.92
CA LEU A 60 4.76 6.39 0.53
C LEU A 60 4.07 5.07 0.86
N LEU A 61 2.93 4.79 0.24
CA LEU A 61 2.19 3.54 0.46
C LEU A 61 3.04 2.31 0.09
N HIS A 62 3.66 2.32 -1.09
CA HIS A 62 4.50 1.23 -1.56
C HIS A 62 5.71 1.01 -0.64
N ALA A 63 6.44 2.08 -0.33
CA ALA A 63 7.65 2.02 0.47
C ALA A 63 7.35 1.53 1.90
N LEU A 64 6.34 2.08 2.58
CA LEU A 64 6.06 1.74 3.97
C LEU A 64 5.47 0.33 4.13
N LEU A 65 4.63 -0.12 3.20
CA LEU A 65 4.19 -1.53 3.17
C LEU A 65 5.35 -2.49 2.82
N GLY A 66 6.30 -2.04 2.00
CA GLY A 66 7.56 -2.73 1.73
C GLY A 66 8.42 -2.89 2.98
N VAL A 67 8.66 -1.80 3.72
CA VAL A 67 9.39 -1.81 5.00
C VAL A 67 8.72 -2.75 6.00
N ARG A 68 7.38 -2.70 6.12
CA ARG A 68 6.63 -3.66 6.95
C ARG A 68 6.94 -5.11 6.56
N SER A 69 6.99 -5.41 5.27
CA SER A 69 7.28 -6.77 4.78
C SER A 69 8.70 -7.17 5.16
N LEU A 70 9.69 -6.31 4.91
CA LEU A 70 11.08 -6.53 5.30
C LEU A 70 11.24 -6.77 6.81
N LEU A 71 10.57 -5.98 7.66
CA LEU A 71 10.62 -6.16 9.11
C LEU A 71 10.10 -7.54 9.55
N LEU A 72 9.03 -8.03 8.93
CA LEU A 72 8.51 -9.37 9.21
C LEU A 72 9.45 -10.46 8.67
N ASP A 73 10.07 -10.24 7.50
CA ASP A 73 10.99 -11.19 6.87
C ASP A 73 12.30 -11.35 7.66
N VAL A 74 12.78 -10.29 8.33
CA VAL A 74 13.98 -10.35 9.20
C VAL A 74 13.69 -10.90 10.61
N GLY A 75 12.49 -11.41 10.86
CA GLY A 75 12.16 -12.17 12.07
C GLY A 75 11.40 -11.40 13.15
N LEU A 76 10.85 -10.23 12.84
CA LEU A 76 9.96 -9.55 13.80
C LEU A 76 8.72 -10.42 14.10
N PRO A 77 8.29 -10.57 15.37
CA PRO A 77 7.22 -11.48 15.73
C PRO A 77 5.90 -11.20 14.97
N LEU A 78 5.27 -12.26 14.42
CA LEU A 78 4.07 -12.13 13.61
C LEU A 78 2.89 -11.45 14.32
N ARG A 79 2.85 -11.45 15.66
CA ARG A 79 1.87 -10.68 16.45
C ARG A 79 1.82 -9.18 16.10
N TRP A 80 2.93 -8.63 15.61
CA TRP A 80 3.02 -7.22 15.20
C TRP A 80 2.40 -6.95 13.81
N HIS A 81 1.99 -7.96 13.06
CA HIS A 81 1.56 -7.80 11.66
C HIS A 81 0.41 -6.79 11.46
N ARG A 82 -0.51 -6.68 12.43
CA ARG A 82 -1.62 -5.71 12.40
C ARG A 82 -1.14 -4.31 12.76
N ALA A 83 -0.38 -4.20 13.85
CA ALA A 83 0.18 -2.93 14.32
C ALA A 83 1.06 -2.28 13.25
N LEU A 84 1.96 -3.05 12.63
CA LEU A 84 2.80 -2.56 11.53
C LEU A 84 2.00 -2.14 10.29
N PHE A 85 0.88 -2.82 10.02
CA PHE A 85 0.01 -2.43 8.90
C PHE A 85 -0.65 -1.07 9.17
N VAL A 86 -1.25 -0.90 10.34
CA VAL A 86 -1.86 0.38 10.75
C VAL A 86 -0.81 1.48 10.82
N LEU A 87 0.36 1.20 11.39
CA LEU A 87 1.46 2.16 11.48
C LEU A 87 1.95 2.58 10.09
N ALA A 88 2.11 1.65 9.15
CA ALA A 88 2.50 1.98 7.78
C ALA A 88 1.49 2.92 7.10
N LEU A 89 0.18 2.66 7.27
CA LEU A 89 -0.87 3.52 6.70
C LEU A 89 -0.93 4.89 7.39
N GLY A 90 -0.88 4.91 8.73
CA GLY A 90 -0.92 6.13 9.51
C GLY A 90 0.29 7.03 9.27
N LEU A 91 1.49 6.45 9.25
CA LEU A 91 2.72 7.17 8.91
C LEU A 91 2.71 7.67 7.47
N GLY A 92 2.22 6.86 6.52
CA GLY A 92 2.08 7.29 5.13
C GLY A 92 1.15 8.49 4.97
N ALA A 93 -0.01 8.47 5.64
CA ALA A 93 -0.95 9.59 5.63
C ALA A 93 -0.36 10.83 6.31
N ALA A 94 0.31 10.67 7.46
CA ALA A 94 0.94 11.77 8.17
C ALA A 94 2.05 12.44 7.35
N LEU A 95 2.95 11.64 6.76
CA LEU A 95 4.02 12.14 5.89
C LEU A 95 3.45 12.80 4.63
N PHE A 96 2.40 12.23 4.03
CA PHE A 96 1.73 12.85 2.90
C PHE A 96 1.22 14.25 3.25
N VAL A 97 0.46 14.38 4.35
CA VAL A 97 -0.08 15.67 4.78
C VAL A 97 1.03 16.67 5.11
N LEU A 98 2.05 16.24 5.85
CA LEU A 98 3.17 17.10 6.24
C LEU A 98 3.92 17.64 5.02
N VAL A 99 4.36 16.74 4.12
CA VAL A 99 5.12 17.11 2.93
C VAL A 99 4.26 17.93 1.96
N TRP A 100 3.00 17.54 1.77
CA TRP A 100 2.10 18.25 0.86
C TRP A 100 1.79 19.65 1.38
N ALA A 101 1.48 19.81 2.67
CA ALA A 101 1.24 21.13 3.25
C ALA A 101 2.48 22.02 3.16
N TRP A 102 3.66 21.50 3.55
CA TRP A 102 4.91 22.25 3.47
C TRP A 102 5.26 22.70 2.05
N ARG A 103 4.95 21.89 1.02
CA ARG A 103 5.23 22.24 -0.38
C ARG A 103 4.50 23.49 -0.88
N TRP A 104 3.39 23.87 -0.25
CA TRP A 104 2.51 24.97 -0.68
C TRP A 104 2.48 26.17 0.26
N TYR A 105 3.20 26.12 1.38
CA TYR A 105 3.49 27.26 2.25
C TYR A 105 4.84 27.88 1.86
#